data_AF-A0A3A9YGP9-F1
#
_entry.id   AF-A0A3A9YGP9-F1
#
_cell.length_a   1.000
_cell.length_b   1.000
_cell.length_c   1.000
_cell.angle_alpha   90.00
_cell.angle_beta   90.00
_cell.angle_gamma   90.00
#
_symmetry.space_group_name_H-M   'P 1'
#
loop_
_entity.id
_entity.type
_entity.pdbx_description
1 polymer ?
#
loop_
_entity_poly.entity_id
_entity_poly.type
_entity_poly.pdbx_seq_one_letter_code
_entity_poly.pdbx_strand_id
1 'polypeptide(L)' 'MMPIFFMDDDSRPGAAPPRPAFVRCHVVGQQEDQVLVVSTALDHVEAEDGTTRFRVRPNQLEPASWS' A
#
# COMPACT_ATOMS: atom_id res chain seq x y z
N MET A 1 -0.50 -12.81 -3.93
CA MET A 1 -1.15 -11.54 -3.55
C MET A 1 -1.24 -11.51 -2.04
N MET A 2 -0.61 -10.56 -1.34
CA MET A 2 -0.98 -10.26 0.06
C MET A 2 -1.75 -8.95 0.06
N PRO A 3 -3.01 -8.95 0.51
CA PRO A 3 -3.78 -7.73 0.69
C PRO A 3 -3.22 -6.90 1.86
N ILE A 4 -3.23 -5.58 1.70
CA ILE A 4 -3.04 -4.62 2.80
C ILE A 4 -4.43 -4.34 3.37
N PHE A 5 -4.58 -4.56 4.67
CA PHE A 5 -5.83 -4.42 5.40
C PHE A 5 -5.76 -3.12 6.22
N PHE A 6 -6.67 -2.19 5.97
CA PHE A 6 -6.85 -1.01 6.81
C PHE A 6 -7.82 -1.38 7.94
N MET A 7 -7.40 -1.33 9.20
CA MET A 7 -8.33 -1.56 10.30
C MET A 7 -9.30 -0.39 10.38
N ASP A 8 -10.56 -0.61 9.98
CA ASP A 8 -11.67 0.21 10.43
C ASP A 8 -11.97 -0.13 11.90
N ASP A 9 -12.35 0.89 12.68
CA ASP A 9 -12.66 0.83 14.12
C ASP A 9 -13.80 -0.18 14.46
N ASP A 10 -14.48 -0.70 13.44
CA ASP A 10 -15.55 -1.70 13.54
C ASP A 10 -15.07 -3.17 13.48
N SER A 11 -13.80 -3.42 13.82
CA SER A 11 -13.17 -4.75 13.85
C SER A 11 -13.75 -5.65 14.96
N ARG A 12 -15.01 -6.07 14.82
CA ARG A 12 -15.69 -7.01 15.73
C ARG A 12 -15.44 -8.45 15.26
N PRO A 13 -15.43 -9.44 16.17
CA PRO A 13 -15.40 -10.85 15.80
C PRO A 13 -16.55 -11.18 14.83
N GLY A 14 -16.22 -11.64 13.62
CA GLY A 14 -17.19 -11.93 12.56
C GLY A 14 -17.42 -10.80 11.54
N ALA A 15 -16.77 -9.64 11.71
CA ALA A 15 -16.73 -8.61 10.69
C ALA A 15 -15.95 -9.10 9.45
N ALA A 16 -16.37 -8.65 8.26
CA ALA A 16 -15.63 -8.93 7.04
C ALA A 16 -14.24 -8.30 7.13
N PRO A 17 -13.18 -8.97 6.63
CA PRO A 17 -11.87 -8.34 6.55
C PRO A 17 -11.96 -7.07 5.69
N PRO A 18 -11.19 -6.03 6.01
CA PRO A 18 -11.26 -4.78 5.27
C PRO A 18 -10.90 -5.03 3.81
N ARG A 19 -11.58 -4.31 2.91
CA ARG A 19 -11.34 -4.48 1.49
C ARG A 19 -9.95 -3.93 1.14
N PRO A 20 -9.17 -4.61 0.28
CA PRO A 20 -7.93 -4.03 -0.22
C PRO A 20 -8.23 -2.69 -0.90
N ALA A 21 -7.46 -1.66 -0.55
CA ALA A 21 -7.53 -0.37 -1.22
C ALA A 21 -6.32 -0.17 -2.15
N PHE A 22 -6.55 0.53 -3.25
CA PHE A 22 -5.48 0.96 -4.15
C PHE A 22 -4.95 2.32 -3.69
N VAL A 23 -3.63 2.43 -3.55
CA VAL A 23 -2.94 3.64 -3.11
C VAL A 23 -1.99 4.06 -4.21
N ARG A 24 -2.03 5.34 -4.62
CA ARG A 24 -1.05 5.85 -5.57
C ARG A 24 0.27 6.04 -4.85
N CYS A 25 1.34 5.71 -5.53
CA CYS A 25 2.67 5.82 -4.98
C CYS A 25 3.68 6.22 -6.06
N HIS A 26 4.79 6.79 -5.61
CA HIS A 26 5.98 6.99 -6.42
C HIS A 26 6.99 5.89 -6.13
N VAL A 27 7.50 5.24 -7.16
CA VAL A 27 8.65 4.33 -7.04
C VAL A 27 9.90 5.18 -6.84
N VAL A 28 10.61 4.99 -5.73
CA VAL A 28 11.82 5.73 -5.37
C VAL A 28 13.08 4.86 -5.37
N GLY A 29 12.93 3.54 -5.51
CA GLY A 29 14.06 2.63 -5.64
C GLY A 29 13.64 1.17 -5.83
N GLN A 30 14.60 0.34 -6.21
CA GLN A 30 14.45 -1.11 -6.32
C GLN A 30 15.60 -1.79 -5.58
N GLN A 31 15.30 -2.89 -4.88
CA GLN A 31 16.27 -3.77 -4.22
C GLN A 31 15.84 -5.21 -4.48
N GLU A 32 16.65 -5.96 -5.22
CA GLU A 32 16.44 -7.39 -5.51
C GLU A 32 14.98 -7.77 -5.83
N ASP A 33 14.23 -8.24 -4.82
CA ASP A 33 12.85 -8.73 -4.91
C ASP A 33 11.79 -7.71 -4.45
N GLN A 34 12.20 -6.48 -4.15
CA GLN A 34 11.39 -5.43 -3.54
C GLN A 34 11.52 -4.10 -4.28
N VAL A 35 10.43 -3.35 -4.28
CA VAL A 35 10.34 -1.98 -4.78
C VAL A 35 10.04 -1.08 -3.58
N LEU A 36 10.85 -0.03 -3.43
CA LEU A 36 10.61 1.00 -2.44
C LEU A 36 9.70 2.06 -3.05
N VAL A 37 8.55 2.29 -2.41
CA VAL A 37 7.57 3.27 -2.83
C VAL A 37 7.29 4.29 -1.74
N VAL A 38 6.87 5.48 -2.14
CA VAL A 38 6.35 6.53 -1.26
C VAL A 38 4.89 6.78 -1.61
N SER A 39 3.99 6.71 -0.62
CA SER A 39 2.58 7.07 -0.84
C SER A 39 2.45 8.51 -1.33
N THR A 40 1.50 8.77 -2.24
CA THR A 40 1.26 10.15 -2.67
C THR A 40 0.54 10.93 -1.57
N ALA A 41 0.83 12.23 -1.48
CA ALA A 41 0.15 13.12 -0.53
C ALA A 41 -1.37 13.10 -0.69
N LEU A 42 -1.89 12.77 -1.88
CA LEU A 42 -3.33 12.76 -2.14
C LEU A 42 -4.06 11.60 -1.47
N ASP A 43 -3.37 10.50 -1.18
CA ASP A 43 -3.96 9.34 -0.50
C ASP A 43 -3.73 9.38 1.03
N HIS A 44 -2.87 10.27 1.53
CA HIS A 44 -2.56 10.46 2.96
C HIS A 44 -2.31 9.15 3.73
N VAL A 45 -1.70 8.16 3.08
CA VAL A 45 -1.40 6.87 3.71
C VAL A 45 -0.07 6.95 4.44
N GLU A 46 -0.16 6.84 5.76
CA GLU A 46 0.97 6.79 6.69
C GLU A 46 0.90 5.49 7.50
N ALA A 47 2.05 4.90 7.79
CA ALA A 47 2.15 3.86 8.80
C ALA A 47 1.95 4.47 10.20
N GLU A 48 1.70 3.62 11.20
CA GLU A 48 1.52 4.05 12.60
C GLU A 48 2.72 4.87 13.14
N ASP A 49 3.92 4.60 12.64
CA ASP A 49 5.14 5.34 12.98
C ASP A 49 5.34 6.66 12.21
N GLY A 50 4.34 7.07 11.41
CA GLY A 50 4.37 8.26 10.57
C GLY A 50 5.13 8.08 9.25
N THR A 51 5.59 6.88 8.92
CA THR A 51 6.35 6.62 7.70
C THR A 51 5.43 6.52 6.48
N THR A 52 5.80 7.21 5.40
CA THR A 52 5.13 7.14 4.08
C THR A 52 5.88 6.25 3.07
N ARG A 53 6.98 5.64 3.49
CA ARG A 53 7.83 4.73 2.68
C ARG A 53 7.49 3.27 2.93
N PHE A 54 7.19 2.56 1.87
CA PHE A 54 6.78 1.16 1.94
C PHE A 54 7.64 0.30 1.01
N ARG A 55 7.99 -0.91 1.46
CA ARG A 55 8.59 -1.93 0.61
C ARG A 55 7.48 -2.83 0.10
N VAL A 56 7.35 -2.94 -1.21
CA VAL A 56 6.33 -3.77 -1.87
C VAL A 56 6.98 -4.73 -2.86
N ARG A 57 6.33 -5.84 -3.16
CA ARG A 57 6.79 -6.74 -4.23
C ARG A 57 6.44 -6.15 -5.59
N PRO A 58 7.23 -6.43 -6.65
CA PRO A 58 6.94 -5.96 -8.01
C PRO A 58 5.52 -6.30 -8.49
N ASN A 59 4.98 -7.46 -8.11
CA ASN A 59 3.63 -7.89 -8.47
C ASN A 59 2.49 -7.23 -7.67
N GLN A 60 2.81 -6.33 -6.74
CA GLN A 60 1.84 -5.51 -6.02
C GLN A 60 1.70 -4.12 -6.66
N LEU A 61 2.49 -3.81 -7.68
CA LEU A 61 2.38 -2.59 -8.47
C LEU A 61 1.55 -2.85 -9.70
N GLU A 62 0.57 -1.98 -9.95
CA GLU A 62 -0.04 -1.92 -11.27
C GLU A 62 0.99 -1.37 -12.26
N PRO A 63 1.08 -1.92 -13.49
CA PRO A 63 1.92 -1.35 -14.53
C PRO A 63 1.50 0.10 -14.75
N ALA A 64 2.47 1.02 -14.81
CA ALA A 64 2.16 2.40 -15.17
C ALA A 64 1.55 2.40 -16.58
N SER A 65 0.25 2.65 -16.69
CA SER A 65 -0.40 2.87 -17.97
C SER A 65 0.06 4.23 -18.49
N TRP A 66 1.12 4.21 -19.30
CA TRP A 66 1.51 5.37 -20.09
C TRP A 66 0.60 5.41 -21.32
N SER A 67 -0.29 6.38 -21.36
CA SER A 67 -1.02 6.83 -22.56
C SER A 67 -0.29 8.00 -23.20
#